data_AF-A0A2V8EA11-F1
#
_entry.id   AF-A0A2V8EA11-F1
#
_cell.length_a   1.000
_cell.length_b   1.000
_cell.length_c   1.000
_cell.angle_alpha   90.00
_cell.angle_beta   90.00
_cell.angle_gamma   90.00
#
_symmetry.space_group_name_H-M   'P 1'
#
loop_
_entity.id
_entity.type
_entity.pdbx_description
1 polymer ?
#
loop_
_entity_poly.entity_id
_entity_poly.type
_entity_poly.pdbx_seq_one_letter_code
_entity_poly.pdbx_strand_id
1 'polypeptide(L)'
;MSPKTILWIALVSTATAAAVEMPLSVSDIVPGTPGHVRLTNTSRQPVTAWSLATTQSSNGRTHREVHTADGYLSEATHGISGASAALERLMPGESRRVPVDPLPAGASVDVAAAVLDDGTGIGDEEALSAIFARRAKERDALGAVVAAFKEVLPAKHGADALAELRQRLAALVQREDAVPCRAALDAVQTYQQKTNAEEIDRSLETYAAFVAREYELAARHSQRRRN
;
A
#
# COMPACT_ATOMS: atom_id res chain seq x y z
N MET A 1 74.48 -1.12 -9.20
CA MET A 1 73.25 -0.93 -8.39
C MET A 1 72.10 -0.75 -9.36
N SER A 2 71.16 -1.71 -9.39
CA SER A 2 70.02 -1.74 -10.33
C SER A 2 68.73 -1.41 -9.55
N PRO A 3 67.88 -0.47 -9.99
CA PRO A 3 66.58 -0.28 -9.38
C PRO A 3 65.54 -1.21 -10.03
N LYS A 4 64.86 -1.96 -9.17
CA LYS A 4 63.78 -2.91 -9.51
C LYS A 4 62.52 -2.15 -9.93
N THR A 5 62.04 -2.41 -11.14
CA THR A 5 60.72 -2.00 -11.64
C THR A 5 59.63 -2.79 -10.92
N ILE A 6 58.76 -2.11 -10.17
CA ILE A 6 57.56 -2.70 -9.57
C ILE A 6 56.39 -2.44 -10.52
N LEU A 7 55.87 -3.52 -11.12
CA LEU A 7 54.71 -3.52 -11.99
C LEU A 7 53.43 -3.55 -11.13
N TRP A 8 52.66 -2.47 -11.15
CA TRP A 8 51.32 -2.42 -10.53
C TRP A 8 50.30 -3.03 -11.49
N ILE A 9 49.76 -4.19 -11.13
CA ILE A 9 48.61 -4.79 -11.81
C ILE A 9 47.36 -4.12 -11.24
N ALA A 10 46.73 -3.25 -12.03
CA ALA A 10 45.40 -2.73 -11.73
C ALA A 10 44.36 -3.82 -12.03
N LEU A 11 43.79 -4.42 -10.99
CA LEU A 11 42.62 -5.27 -11.10
C LEU A 11 41.42 -4.38 -11.44
N VAL A 12 40.96 -4.41 -12.68
CA VAL A 12 39.68 -3.80 -13.07
C VAL A 12 38.59 -4.81 -12.72
N SER A 13 37.92 -4.62 -11.58
CA SER A 13 36.70 -5.35 -11.25
C SER A 13 35.55 -4.79 -12.07
N THR A 14 35.20 -5.46 -13.16
CA THR A 14 33.92 -5.26 -13.85
C THR A 14 32.79 -5.77 -12.96
N ALA A 15 32.12 -4.87 -12.25
CA ALA A 15 30.87 -5.17 -11.59
C ALA A 15 29.80 -5.42 -12.67
N THR A 16 29.48 -6.68 -12.94
CA THR A 16 28.26 -7.05 -13.66
C THR A 16 27.08 -6.71 -12.76
N ALA A 17 26.44 -5.57 -12.98
CA ALA A 17 25.14 -5.30 -12.40
C ALA A 17 24.17 -6.36 -12.93
N ALA A 18 23.85 -7.36 -12.11
CA ALA A 18 22.72 -8.24 -12.40
C ALA A 18 21.48 -7.32 -12.45
N ALA A 19 20.86 -7.21 -13.63
CA ALA A 19 19.57 -6.57 -13.74
C ALA A 19 18.62 -7.34 -12.82
N VAL A 20 18.24 -6.74 -11.71
CA VAL A 20 17.29 -7.36 -10.79
C VAL A 20 15.98 -7.48 -11.55
N GLU A 21 15.56 -8.71 -11.83
CA GLU A 21 14.34 -8.98 -12.56
C GLU A 21 13.14 -8.49 -11.74
N MET A 22 12.27 -7.69 -12.36
CA MET A 22 11.08 -7.20 -11.69
C MET A 22 10.12 -8.36 -11.38
N PRO A 23 9.51 -8.42 -10.18
CA PRO A 23 8.60 -9.49 -9.79
C PRO A 23 7.21 -9.37 -10.45
N LEU A 24 7.02 -8.34 -11.28
CA LEU A 24 5.82 -8.09 -12.05
C LEU A 24 6.18 -7.89 -13.52
N SER A 25 5.38 -8.45 -14.41
CA SER A 25 5.42 -8.16 -15.84
C SER A 25 4.14 -7.47 -16.28
N VAL A 26 4.27 -6.60 -17.30
CA VAL A 26 3.17 -5.88 -17.94
C VAL A 26 2.90 -6.53 -19.30
N SER A 27 1.62 -6.78 -19.60
CA SER A 27 1.15 -7.23 -20.91
C SER A 27 -0.22 -6.64 -21.23
N ASP A 28 -0.76 -6.94 -22.42
CA ASP A 28 -2.11 -6.51 -22.86
C ASP A 28 -2.40 -5.03 -22.60
N ILE A 29 -1.50 -4.13 -23.01
CA ILE A 29 -1.70 -2.69 -22.86
C ILE A 29 -2.81 -2.26 -23.82
N VAL A 30 -3.96 -1.88 -23.26
CA VAL A 30 -5.10 -1.36 -24.01
C VAL A 30 -5.18 0.15 -23.79
N PRO A 31 -4.86 0.96 -24.82
CA PRO A 31 -5.00 2.41 -24.75
C PRO A 31 -6.47 2.85 -24.84
N GLY A 32 -6.76 4.09 -24.41
CA GLY A 32 -8.10 4.70 -24.48
C GLY A 32 -8.76 4.92 -23.12
N THR A 33 -10.09 5.06 -23.11
CA THR A 33 -10.89 5.35 -21.90
C THR A 33 -12.03 4.33 -21.75
N PRO A 34 -11.99 3.40 -20.77
CA PRO A 34 -10.92 3.21 -19.79
C PRO A 34 -9.72 2.44 -20.37
N GLY A 35 -8.52 2.93 -20.10
CA GLY A 35 -7.28 2.24 -20.38
C GLY A 35 -7.03 1.15 -19.34
N HIS A 36 -6.35 0.07 -19.75
CA HIS A 36 -5.92 -0.95 -18.79
C HIS A 36 -4.65 -1.64 -19.26
N VAL A 37 -3.94 -2.22 -18.28
CA VAL A 37 -2.85 -3.16 -18.51
C VAL A 37 -3.11 -4.45 -17.76
N ARG A 38 -2.53 -5.55 -18.22
CA ARG A 38 -2.45 -6.78 -17.44
C ARG A 38 -1.12 -6.79 -16.68
N LEU A 39 -1.20 -6.90 -15.36
CA LEU A 39 -0.06 -7.20 -14.51
C LEU A 39 -0.05 -8.68 -14.16
N THR A 40 1.09 -9.33 -14.27
CA THR A 40 1.30 -10.72 -13.85
C THR A 40 2.40 -10.79 -12.80
N ASN A 41 2.13 -11.43 -11.67
CA ASN A 41 3.16 -11.71 -10.66
C ASN A 41 4.01 -12.91 -11.08
N THR A 42 5.26 -12.65 -11.43
CA THR A 42 6.25 -13.64 -11.88
C THR A 42 7.10 -14.18 -10.73
N SER A 43 6.99 -13.60 -9.54
CA SER A 43 7.73 -14.04 -8.36
C SER A 43 7.08 -15.24 -7.67
N ARG A 44 7.81 -15.83 -6.73
CA ARG A 44 7.31 -16.92 -5.88
C ARG A 44 6.59 -16.43 -4.62
N GLN A 45 6.48 -15.13 -4.43
CA GLN A 45 5.86 -14.51 -3.25
C GLN A 45 4.68 -13.62 -3.69
N PRO A 46 3.70 -13.38 -2.82
CA PRO A 46 2.70 -12.36 -3.10
C PRO A 46 3.36 -10.98 -3.28
N VAL A 47 2.85 -10.19 -4.22
CA VAL A 47 3.20 -8.77 -4.38
C VAL A 47 2.11 -7.94 -3.71
N THR A 48 2.50 -7.12 -2.74
CA THR A 48 1.58 -6.36 -1.90
C THR A 48 1.44 -4.90 -2.34
N ALA A 49 2.41 -4.35 -3.07
CA ALA A 49 2.29 -3.04 -3.71
C ALA A 49 3.05 -2.99 -5.02
N TRP A 50 2.64 -2.09 -5.91
CA TRP A 50 3.35 -1.80 -7.15
C TRP A 50 3.15 -0.37 -7.60
N SER A 51 4.12 0.15 -8.35
CA SER A 51 4.04 1.42 -9.05
C SER A 51 4.25 1.19 -10.54
N LEU A 52 3.34 1.70 -11.36
CA LEU A 52 3.42 1.69 -12.82
C LEU A 52 3.87 3.05 -13.31
N ALA A 53 4.88 3.09 -14.17
CA ALA A 53 5.28 4.28 -14.88
C ALA A 53 4.70 4.24 -16.31
N THR A 54 3.83 5.18 -16.61
CA THR A 54 3.35 5.44 -17.96
C THR A 54 4.27 6.43 -18.64
N THR A 55 4.85 6.09 -19.78
CA THR A 55 5.70 7.00 -20.55
C THR A 55 5.05 7.37 -21.88
N GLN A 56 4.95 8.67 -22.15
CA GLN A 56 4.41 9.23 -23.38
C GLN A 56 5.38 10.23 -23.98
N SER A 57 5.66 10.09 -25.28
CA SER A 57 6.50 11.03 -26.03
C SER A 57 5.62 11.86 -26.95
N SER A 58 5.57 13.17 -26.73
CA SER A 58 4.82 14.12 -27.56
C SER A 58 5.67 15.35 -27.85
N ASN A 59 5.80 15.73 -29.12
CA ASN A 59 6.52 16.93 -29.57
C ASN A 59 7.95 17.07 -29.00
N GLY A 60 8.68 15.95 -28.89
CA GLY A 60 10.05 15.93 -28.35
C GLY A 60 10.15 16.04 -26.82
N ARG A 61 9.03 16.03 -26.09
CA ARG A 61 8.98 15.97 -24.63
C ARG A 61 8.47 14.60 -24.18
N THR A 62 9.18 13.97 -23.26
CA THR A 62 8.76 12.75 -22.59
C THR A 62 8.05 13.11 -21.29
N HIS A 63 6.80 12.68 -21.14
CA HIS A 63 6.03 12.79 -19.91
C HIS A 63 5.94 11.39 -19.27
N ARG A 64 6.25 11.31 -17.97
CA ARG A 64 6.20 10.08 -17.18
C ARG A 64 5.28 10.29 -15.98
N GLU A 65 4.28 9.44 -15.85
CA GLU A 65 3.34 9.46 -14.73
C GLU A 65 3.45 8.15 -13.95
N VAL A 66 3.39 8.22 -12.61
CA VAL A 66 3.52 7.06 -11.74
C VAL A 66 2.23 6.82 -10.97
N HIS A 67 1.65 5.64 -11.15
CA HIS A 67 0.46 5.20 -10.42
C HIS A 67 0.83 4.09 -9.43
N THR A 68 0.50 4.28 -8.15
CA THR A 68 0.81 3.33 -7.08
C THR A 68 -0.46 2.66 -6.56
N ALA A 69 -0.46 1.33 -6.57
CA ALA A 69 -1.47 0.51 -5.91
C ALA A 69 -0.84 -0.24 -4.74
N ASP A 70 -1.61 -0.42 -3.68
CA ASP A 70 -1.19 -1.09 -2.46
C ASP A 70 -2.34 -1.90 -1.90
N GLY A 71 -2.06 -3.15 -1.58
CA GLY A 71 -3.05 -4.16 -1.23
C GLY A 71 -2.67 -5.01 -0.03
N TYR A 72 -1.70 -4.58 0.78
CA TYR A 72 -1.30 -5.35 1.96
C TYR A 72 -2.45 -5.49 2.99
N LEU A 73 -3.35 -4.51 3.09
CA LEU A 73 -4.53 -4.57 3.96
C LEU A 73 -5.59 -5.56 3.47
N SER A 74 -5.48 -6.07 2.24
CA SER A 74 -6.42 -7.07 1.75
C SER A 74 -6.39 -8.35 2.58
N GLU A 75 -5.32 -8.64 3.33
CA GLU A 75 -5.30 -9.74 4.29
C GLU A 75 -6.37 -9.60 5.39
N ALA A 76 -6.71 -8.37 5.81
CA ALA A 76 -7.78 -8.12 6.77
C ALA A 76 -9.17 -8.06 6.13
N THR A 77 -9.26 -7.70 4.84
CA THR A 77 -10.55 -7.46 4.16
C THR A 77 -10.95 -8.53 3.15
N HIS A 78 -10.11 -9.53 2.90
CA HIS A 78 -10.39 -10.57 1.92
C HIS A 78 -11.66 -11.34 2.28
N GLY A 79 -12.54 -11.55 1.29
CA GLY A 79 -13.82 -12.22 1.48
C GLY A 79 -14.94 -11.33 2.05
N ILE A 80 -14.68 -10.05 2.34
CA ILE A 80 -15.73 -9.09 2.69
C ILE A 80 -16.39 -8.57 1.39
N SER A 81 -17.72 -8.67 1.32
CA SER A 81 -18.51 -8.13 0.20
C SER A 81 -18.23 -6.64 -0.01
N GLY A 82 -17.79 -6.28 -1.22
CA GLY A 82 -17.48 -4.90 -1.61
C GLY A 82 -16.00 -4.52 -1.53
N ALA A 83 -15.12 -5.39 -1.03
CA ALA A 83 -13.67 -5.19 -1.16
C ALA A 83 -13.28 -5.21 -2.65
N SER A 84 -12.55 -4.18 -3.09
CA SER A 84 -12.13 -4.08 -4.49
C SER A 84 -11.04 -5.11 -4.77
N ALA A 85 -11.31 -6.04 -5.67
CA ALA A 85 -10.33 -7.00 -6.18
C ALA A 85 -9.09 -6.29 -6.79
N ALA A 86 -9.23 -5.04 -7.25
CA ALA A 86 -8.10 -4.25 -7.74
C ALA A 86 -7.10 -3.85 -6.64
N LEU A 87 -7.52 -3.85 -5.38
CA LEU A 87 -6.71 -3.51 -4.20
C LEU A 87 -6.23 -4.75 -3.45
N GLU A 88 -6.44 -5.97 -3.96
CA GLU A 88 -5.88 -7.16 -3.34
C GLU A 88 -4.40 -7.31 -3.67
N ARG A 89 -3.63 -8.00 -2.82
CA ARG A 89 -2.30 -8.49 -3.22
C ARG A 89 -2.39 -9.38 -4.47
N LEU A 90 -1.33 -9.40 -5.28
CA LEU A 90 -1.21 -10.31 -6.42
C LEU A 90 -0.49 -11.58 -5.98
N MET A 91 -1.18 -12.72 -6.02
CA MET A 91 -0.59 -14.02 -5.66
C MET A 91 0.40 -14.51 -6.72
N PRO A 92 1.35 -15.42 -6.38
CA PRO A 92 2.28 -15.99 -7.36
C PRO A 92 1.57 -16.56 -8.59
N GLY A 93 1.97 -16.14 -9.79
CA GLY A 93 1.37 -16.54 -11.06
C GLY A 93 0.03 -15.88 -11.40
N GLU A 94 -0.55 -15.11 -10.47
CA GLU A 94 -1.81 -14.40 -10.71
C GLU A 94 -1.61 -13.28 -11.72
N SER A 95 -2.63 -13.08 -12.57
CA SER A 95 -2.69 -11.94 -13.49
C SER A 95 -3.94 -11.12 -13.26
N ARG A 96 -3.81 -9.79 -13.23
CA ARG A 96 -4.93 -8.87 -13.00
C ARG A 96 -4.93 -7.73 -14.01
N ARG A 97 -6.14 -7.34 -14.44
CA ARG A 97 -6.33 -6.11 -15.20
C ARG A 97 -6.34 -4.93 -14.24
N VAL A 98 -5.39 -4.03 -14.42
CA VAL A 98 -5.27 -2.81 -13.62
C VAL A 98 -5.67 -1.63 -14.51
N PRO A 99 -6.64 -0.80 -14.07
CA PRO A 99 -6.97 0.41 -14.80
C PRO A 99 -5.76 1.34 -14.80
N VAL A 100 -5.52 1.97 -15.93
CA VAL A 100 -4.53 3.04 -16.08
C VAL A 100 -5.21 4.26 -16.66
N ASP A 101 -4.65 5.42 -16.40
CA ASP A 101 -5.15 6.65 -16.99
C ASP A 101 -5.06 6.58 -18.53
N PRO A 102 -5.92 7.33 -19.24
CA PRO A 102 -6.02 7.22 -20.69
C PRO A 102 -4.67 7.35 -21.40
N LEU A 103 -4.25 6.28 -22.05
CA LEU A 103 -2.97 6.22 -22.75
C LEU A 103 -3.12 6.71 -24.20
N PRO A 104 -2.29 7.66 -24.66
CA PRO A 104 -2.20 7.97 -26.08
C PRO A 104 -1.59 6.80 -26.85
N ALA A 105 -1.84 6.75 -28.16
CA ALA A 105 -1.22 5.76 -29.04
C ALA A 105 0.32 5.85 -28.96
N GLY A 106 0.98 4.71 -28.76
CA GLY A 106 2.44 4.63 -28.63
C GLY A 106 2.98 4.90 -27.21
N ALA A 107 2.12 5.09 -26.20
CA ALA A 107 2.56 5.09 -24.81
C ALA A 107 3.09 3.70 -24.37
N SER A 108 4.07 3.69 -23.49
CA SER A 108 4.53 2.48 -22.79
C SER A 108 4.12 2.51 -21.33
N VAL A 109 3.99 1.32 -20.73
CA VAL A 109 3.74 1.16 -19.31
C VAL A 109 4.76 0.15 -18.77
N ASP A 110 5.52 0.58 -17.77
CA ASP A 110 6.58 -0.19 -17.15
C ASP A 110 6.35 -0.29 -15.64
N VAL A 111 6.80 -1.39 -15.02
CA VAL A 111 6.78 -1.49 -13.55
C VAL A 111 7.94 -0.68 -13.01
N ALA A 112 7.64 0.44 -12.34
CA ALA A 112 8.64 1.28 -11.71
C ALA A 112 9.15 0.68 -10.39
N ALA A 113 8.25 0.11 -9.59
CA ALA A 113 8.59 -0.52 -8.33
C ALA A 113 7.57 -1.59 -7.94
N ALA A 114 7.99 -2.55 -7.13
CA ALA A 114 7.14 -3.57 -6.53
C ALA A 114 7.62 -3.92 -5.11
N VAL A 115 6.68 -4.26 -4.23
CA VAL A 115 6.95 -4.69 -2.86
C VAL A 115 6.37 -6.08 -2.64
N LEU A 116 7.22 -7.02 -2.21
CA LEU A 116 6.83 -8.38 -1.86
C LEU A 116 6.20 -8.43 -0.46
N ASP A 117 5.54 -9.54 -0.15
CA ASP A 117 4.88 -9.77 1.14
C ASP A 117 5.83 -9.64 2.34
N ASP A 118 7.09 -10.05 2.21
CA ASP A 118 8.12 -9.96 3.25
C ASP A 118 8.74 -8.55 3.41
N GLY A 119 8.20 -7.54 2.71
CA GLY A 119 8.67 -6.16 2.74
C GLY A 119 9.89 -5.90 1.84
N THR A 120 10.32 -6.86 1.04
CA THR A 120 11.37 -6.64 0.03
C THR A 120 10.86 -5.72 -1.07
N GLY A 121 11.50 -4.57 -1.24
CA GLY A 121 11.20 -3.60 -2.30
C GLY A 121 12.21 -3.69 -3.45
N ILE A 122 11.71 -3.82 -4.69
CA ILE A 122 12.48 -3.93 -5.93
C ILE A 122 12.05 -2.82 -6.89
N GLY A 123 13.00 -2.14 -7.53
CA GLY A 123 12.76 -1.10 -8.53
C GLY A 123 13.28 0.28 -8.12
N ASP A 124 12.62 1.31 -8.61
CA ASP A 124 12.95 2.72 -8.40
C ASP A 124 12.81 3.15 -6.93
N GLU A 125 13.84 3.81 -6.40
CA GLU A 125 13.93 4.16 -4.97
C GLU A 125 12.91 5.24 -4.58
N GLU A 126 12.61 6.20 -5.46
CA GLU A 126 11.63 7.25 -5.19
C GLU A 126 10.23 6.64 -5.07
N ALA A 127 9.87 5.76 -6.01
CA ALA A 127 8.61 5.02 -5.97
C ALA A 127 8.49 4.12 -4.73
N LEU A 128 9.57 3.41 -4.36
CA LEU A 128 9.60 2.58 -3.14
C LEU A 128 9.45 3.44 -1.88
N SER A 129 10.19 4.55 -1.79
CA SER A 129 10.10 5.49 -0.67
C SER A 129 8.68 6.03 -0.52
N ALA A 130 8.03 6.38 -1.63
CA ALA A 130 6.63 6.84 -1.62
C ALA A 130 5.66 5.76 -1.10
N ILE A 131 5.81 4.50 -1.53
CA ILE A 131 5.01 3.37 -1.02
C ILE A 131 5.15 3.24 0.50
N PHE A 132 6.39 3.14 1.00
CA PHE A 132 6.62 2.93 2.43
C PHE A 132 6.25 4.15 3.28
N ALA A 133 6.43 5.37 2.77
CA ALA A 133 5.97 6.58 3.45
C ALA A 133 4.43 6.59 3.59
N ARG A 134 3.70 6.20 2.53
CA ARG A 134 2.24 6.05 2.59
C ARG A 134 1.82 4.99 3.62
N ARG A 135 2.46 3.81 3.62
CA ARG A 135 2.18 2.74 4.59
C ARG A 135 2.48 3.17 6.02
N ALA A 136 3.56 3.91 6.25
CA ALA A 136 3.89 4.43 7.58
C ALA A 136 2.82 5.41 8.07
N LYS A 137 2.37 6.33 7.20
CA LYS A 137 1.28 7.26 7.53
C LYS A 137 -0.02 6.52 7.84
N GLU A 138 -0.37 5.52 7.05
CA GLU A 138 -1.57 4.70 7.28
C GLU A 138 -1.49 3.91 8.59
N ARG A 139 -0.33 3.30 8.90
CA ARG A 139 -0.07 2.65 10.19
C ARG A 139 -0.29 3.62 11.35
N ASP A 140 0.25 4.83 11.27
CA ASP A 140 0.18 5.80 12.37
C ASP A 140 -1.28 6.28 12.58
N ALA A 141 -2.02 6.49 11.49
CA ALA A 141 -3.44 6.80 11.54
C ALA A 141 -4.28 5.65 12.15
N LEU A 142 -4.05 4.40 11.72
CA LEU A 142 -4.68 3.21 12.30
C LEU A 142 -4.33 3.06 13.79
N GLY A 143 -3.08 3.32 14.16
CA GLY A 143 -2.62 3.29 15.55
C GLY A 143 -3.34 4.31 16.42
N ALA A 144 -3.59 5.52 15.91
CA ALA A 144 -4.37 6.54 16.61
C ALA A 144 -5.83 6.12 16.80
N VAL A 145 -6.45 5.46 15.82
CA VAL A 145 -7.82 4.91 15.94
C VAL A 145 -7.84 3.81 17.00
N VAL A 146 -6.92 2.84 16.95
CA VAL A 146 -6.81 1.77 17.95
C VAL A 146 -6.65 2.34 19.36
N ALA A 147 -5.81 3.36 19.53
CA ALA A 147 -5.63 4.03 20.82
C ALA A 147 -6.95 4.64 21.34
N ALA A 148 -7.71 5.32 20.48
CA ALA A 148 -9.01 5.87 20.85
C ALA A 148 -9.99 4.79 21.35
N PHE A 149 -10.08 3.65 20.65
CA PHE A 149 -10.91 2.52 21.10
C PHE A 149 -10.42 1.92 22.42
N LYS A 150 -9.12 1.68 22.57
CA LYS A 150 -8.53 1.12 23.80
C LYS A 150 -8.73 2.00 25.04
N GLU A 151 -8.79 3.33 24.86
CA GLU A 151 -9.00 4.26 25.96
C GLU A 151 -10.49 4.35 26.38
N VAL A 152 -11.42 4.18 25.44
CA VAL A 152 -12.86 4.37 25.70
C VAL A 152 -13.54 3.09 26.16
N LEU A 153 -13.35 1.97 25.45
CA LEU A 153 -14.14 0.76 25.67
C LEU A 153 -13.99 0.13 27.07
N PRO A 154 -12.84 0.22 27.78
CA PRO A 154 -12.76 -0.29 29.14
C PRO A 154 -13.51 0.55 30.19
N ALA A 155 -13.82 1.81 29.87
CA ALA A 155 -14.34 2.78 30.83
C ALA A 155 -15.78 3.23 30.55
N LYS A 156 -16.30 2.98 29.34
CA LYS A 156 -17.61 3.44 28.89
C LYS A 156 -18.34 2.34 28.12
N HIS A 157 -19.67 2.38 28.16
CA HIS A 157 -20.57 1.42 27.51
C HIS A 157 -21.68 2.13 26.75
N GLY A 158 -22.27 1.43 25.78
CA GLY A 158 -23.43 1.85 25.01
C GLY A 158 -23.28 3.24 24.39
N ALA A 159 -24.30 4.08 24.60
CA ALA A 159 -24.35 5.43 24.03
C ALA A 159 -23.22 6.35 24.52
N ASP A 160 -22.73 6.16 25.76
CA ASP A 160 -21.64 6.97 26.31
C ASP A 160 -20.31 6.65 25.63
N ALA A 161 -20.06 5.38 25.33
CA ALA A 161 -18.89 4.97 24.54
C ALA A 161 -18.96 5.53 23.11
N LEU A 162 -20.12 5.46 22.47
CA LEU A 162 -20.33 6.02 21.12
C LEU A 162 -20.08 7.53 21.09
N ALA A 163 -20.65 8.28 22.05
CA ALA A 163 -20.51 9.73 22.10
C ALA A 163 -19.04 10.15 22.25
N GLU A 164 -18.31 9.49 23.15
CA GLU A 164 -16.89 9.73 23.39
C GLU A 164 -16.04 9.37 22.17
N LEU A 165 -16.25 8.19 21.58
CA LEU A 165 -15.51 7.77 20.38
C LEU A 165 -15.76 8.71 19.21
N ARG A 166 -17.00 9.13 18.98
CA ARG A 166 -17.33 10.09 17.92
C ARG A 166 -16.57 11.40 18.10
N GLN A 167 -16.52 11.93 19.33
CA GLN A 167 -15.78 13.15 19.61
C GLN A 167 -14.28 13.00 19.32
N ARG A 168 -13.67 11.90 19.80
CA ARG A 168 -12.24 11.63 19.62
C ARG A 168 -11.88 11.40 18.15
N LEU A 169 -12.66 10.60 17.43
CA LEU A 169 -12.45 10.31 16.01
C LEU A 169 -12.66 11.56 15.16
N ALA A 170 -13.65 12.41 15.47
CA ALA A 170 -13.81 13.70 14.80
C ALA A 170 -12.59 14.61 15.01
N ALA A 171 -12.02 14.65 16.22
CA ALA A 171 -10.80 15.39 16.49
C ALA A 171 -9.58 14.81 15.74
N LEU A 172 -9.50 13.49 15.59
CA LEU A 172 -8.48 12.83 14.77
C LEU A 172 -8.59 13.24 13.30
N VAL A 173 -9.80 13.19 12.72
CA VAL A 173 -10.05 13.61 11.33
C VAL A 173 -9.68 15.08 11.11
N GLN A 174 -9.98 15.96 12.07
CA GLN A 174 -9.60 17.37 11.99
C GLN A 174 -8.09 17.59 12.04
N ARG A 175 -7.37 16.82 12.87
CA ARG A 175 -5.91 16.89 12.98
C ARG A 175 -5.23 16.32 11.75
N GLU A 176 -5.75 15.20 11.26
CA GLU A 176 -5.20 14.44 10.16
C GLU A 176 -6.34 13.81 9.36
N ASP A 177 -6.57 14.36 8.17
CA ASP A 177 -7.62 13.89 7.26
C ASP A 177 -7.19 12.60 6.54
N ALA A 178 -6.93 11.55 7.33
CA ALA A 178 -6.56 10.22 6.86
C ALA A 178 -7.78 9.31 6.69
N VAL A 179 -7.73 8.43 5.68
CA VAL A 179 -8.81 7.49 5.36
C VAL A 179 -9.22 6.62 6.56
N PRO A 180 -8.30 6.01 7.34
CA PRO A 180 -8.70 5.21 8.50
C PRO A 180 -9.48 5.99 9.55
N CYS A 181 -9.13 7.25 9.79
CA CYS A 181 -9.81 8.10 10.77
C CYS A 181 -11.24 8.43 10.32
N ARG A 182 -11.45 8.75 9.04
CA ARG A 182 -12.79 8.97 8.47
C ARG A 182 -13.63 7.71 8.51
N ALA A 183 -13.09 6.58 8.05
CA ALA A 183 -13.79 5.30 8.05
C ALA A 183 -14.24 4.89 9.46
N ALA A 184 -13.40 5.10 10.47
CA ALA A 184 -13.74 4.83 11.86
C ALA A 184 -14.84 5.76 12.38
N LEU A 185 -14.79 7.05 12.04
CA LEU A 185 -15.84 8.00 12.40
C LEU A 185 -17.18 7.61 11.76
N ASP A 186 -17.19 7.27 10.47
CA ASP A 186 -18.39 6.86 9.75
C ASP A 186 -18.98 5.57 10.33
N ALA A 187 -18.14 4.59 10.67
CA ALA A 187 -18.57 3.36 11.33
C ALA A 187 -19.25 3.63 12.69
N VAL A 188 -18.62 4.46 13.53
CA VAL A 188 -19.18 4.85 14.84
C VAL A 188 -20.48 5.62 14.70
N GLN A 189 -20.58 6.53 13.73
CA GLN A 189 -21.82 7.25 13.41
C GLN A 189 -22.93 6.30 12.97
N THR A 190 -22.61 5.30 12.15
CA THR A 190 -23.58 4.26 11.73
C THR A 190 -24.15 3.50 12.91
N TYR A 191 -23.33 3.19 13.92
CA TYR A 191 -23.79 2.49 15.13
C TYR A 191 -24.73 3.30 16.02
N GLN A 192 -24.84 4.62 15.83
CA GLN A 192 -25.83 5.44 16.55
C GLN A 192 -27.28 5.10 16.19
N GLN A 193 -27.49 4.41 15.06
CA GLN A 193 -28.82 3.93 14.68
C GLN A 193 -29.30 2.76 15.57
N LYS A 194 -28.40 2.15 16.35
CA LYS A 194 -28.73 1.08 17.29
C LYS A 194 -29.23 1.68 18.59
N THR A 195 -30.29 1.10 19.16
CA THR A 195 -30.93 1.59 20.40
C THR A 195 -30.58 0.75 21.63
N ASN A 196 -29.97 -0.42 21.44
CA ASN A 196 -29.59 -1.35 22.50
C ASN A 196 -28.10 -1.22 22.86
N ALA A 197 -27.79 -0.98 24.14
CA ALA A 197 -26.43 -0.85 24.65
C ALA A 197 -25.55 -2.07 24.38
N GLU A 198 -26.07 -3.30 24.54
CA GLU A 198 -25.29 -4.52 24.29
C GLU A 198 -24.94 -4.69 22.81
N GLU A 199 -25.86 -4.30 21.91
CA GLU A 199 -25.61 -4.34 20.47
C GLU A 199 -24.61 -3.29 20.04
N ILE A 200 -24.63 -2.11 20.68
CA ILE A 200 -23.64 -1.05 20.49
C ILE A 200 -22.27 -1.58 20.91
N ASP A 201 -22.14 -2.08 22.14
CA ASP A 201 -20.88 -2.57 22.68
C ASP A 201 -20.28 -3.68 21.80
N ARG A 202 -21.09 -4.68 21.43
CA ARG A 202 -20.65 -5.75 20.53
C ARG A 202 -20.18 -5.22 19.18
N SER A 203 -20.86 -4.22 18.62
CA SER A 203 -20.48 -3.63 17.33
C SER A 203 -19.17 -2.86 17.45
N LEU A 204 -18.99 -2.11 18.53
CA LEU A 204 -17.76 -1.37 18.82
C LEU A 204 -16.57 -2.29 19.05
N GLU A 205 -16.75 -3.35 19.84
CA GLU A 205 -15.71 -4.36 20.07
C GLU A 205 -15.31 -5.09 18.79
N THR A 206 -16.31 -5.46 17.96
CA THR A 206 -16.07 -6.12 16.67
C THR A 206 -15.27 -5.21 15.75
N TYR A 207 -15.65 -3.93 15.67
CA TYR A 207 -14.95 -2.95 14.85
C TYR A 207 -13.54 -2.66 15.38
N ALA A 208 -13.38 -2.49 16.70
CA ALA A 208 -12.08 -2.30 17.33
C ALA A 208 -11.13 -3.47 17.06
N ALA A 209 -11.62 -4.71 17.14
CA ALA A 209 -10.85 -5.89 16.80
C ALA A 209 -10.46 -5.95 15.31
N PHE A 210 -11.34 -5.48 14.42
CA PHE A 210 -11.05 -5.36 12.99
C PHE A 210 -9.93 -4.34 12.73
N VAL A 211 -10.06 -3.11 13.23
CA VAL A 211 -9.05 -2.05 13.04
C VAL A 211 -7.72 -2.42 13.71
N ALA A 212 -7.74 -3.16 14.83
CA ALA A 212 -6.52 -3.67 15.45
C ALA A 212 -5.75 -4.63 14.51
N ARG A 213 -6.46 -5.51 13.79
CA ARG A 213 -5.83 -6.39 12.79
C ARG A 213 -5.25 -5.59 11.62
N GLU A 214 -5.97 -4.59 11.13
CA GLU A 214 -5.45 -3.69 10.08
C GLU A 214 -4.18 -2.96 10.54
N TYR A 215 -4.17 -2.45 11.78
CA TYR A 215 -2.99 -1.82 12.37
C TYR A 215 -1.79 -2.78 12.44
N GLU A 216 -1.99 -4.03 12.86
CA GLU A 216 -0.92 -5.03 12.93
C GLU A 216 -0.32 -5.33 11.54
N LEU A 217 -1.16 -5.42 10.52
CA LEU A 217 -0.71 -5.55 9.13
C LEU A 217 0.06 -4.31 8.68
N ALA A 218 -0.45 -3.11 8.96
CA ALA A 218 0.22 -1.86 8.62
C ALA A 218 1.58 -1.74 9.30
N ALA A 219 1.68 -2.13 10.57
CA ALA A 219 2.94 -2.19 11.29
C ALA A 219 3.93 -3.14 10.59
N ARG A 220 3.50 -4.35 10.23
CA ARG A 220 4.30 -5.36 9.53
C ARG A 220 4.82 -4.86 8.18
N HIS A 221 3.95 -4.24 7.38
CA HIS A 221 4.25 -3.88 5.99
C HIS A 221 4.79 -2.45 5.79
N SER A 222 4.77 -1.61 6.83
CA SER A 222 5.28 -0.22 6.77
C SER A 222 6.80 -0.10 6.71
N GLN A 223 7.54 -1.16 7.03
CA GLN A 223 8.99 -1.14 7.03
C GLN A 223 9.54 -1.90 5.82
N ARG A 224 10.47 -1.25 5.11
CA ARG A 224 11.22 -1.91 4.05
C ARG A 224 12.25 -2.85 4.66
N ARG A 225 12.29 -4.10 4.18
CA ARG A 225 13.37 -5.02 4.51
C ARG A 225 14.67 -4.48 3.91
N ARG A 226 15.67 -4.20 4.76
CA ARG A 226 17.03 -3.87 4.28
C ARG A 226 17.69 -5.17 3.83
N ASN A 227 18.14 -5.18 2.58
CA ASN A 227 19.02 -6.24 2.06
C ASN A 227 20.47 -5.95 2.45
#